data_AF-A0A1Q7HFN8-F1
#
_entry.id   AF-A0A1Q7HFN8-F1
#
_cell.length_a   1.000
_cell.length_b   1.000
_cell.length_c   1.000
_cell.angle_alpha   90.00
_cell.angle_beta   90.00
_cell.angle_gamma   90.00
#
_symmetry.space_group_name_H-M   'P 1'
#
loop_
_entity.id
_entity.type
_entity.pdbx_description
1 polymer ?
#
loop_
_entity_poly.entity_id
_entity_poly.type
_entity_poly.pdbx_seq_one_letter_code
_entity_poly.pdbx_strand_id
1 'polypeptide(L)'
;MGRARDWAVSRVAESIAEQRTLWSLRHASTATLVYPSNLSDTAAVDRRDGILAHARRHHGAWLIVDGLLFIASGLFVLIPGPNVFAYYFGFRLIGHYLSWRGARQAMDAARWSMRAEPALDELATLAGVPRDARASRVAAIAAALKLPRLAAFFDRTAVPAR
;
A
#
# COMPACT_ATOMS: atom_id res chain seq x y z
N MET A 1 -25.77 -4.41 1.81
CA MET A 1 -24.97 -3.21 1.49
C MET A 1 -23.69 -3.06 2.33
N GLY A 2 -23.64 -3.54 3.58
CA GLY A 2 -22.41 -3.45 4.42
C GLY A 2 -21.16 -4.14 3.85
N ARG A 3 -21.29 -5.37 3.34
CA ARG A 3 -20.14 -6.16 2.84
C ARG A 3 -19.38 -5.50 1.67
N ALA A 4 -20.10 -4.99 0.68
CA ALA A 4 -19.49 -4.32 -0.46
C ALA A 4 -18.76 -3.03 -0.03
N ARG A 5 -19.34 -2.30 0.92
CA ARG A 5 -18.70 -1.13 1.53
C ARG A 5 -17.43 -1.52 2.28
N ASP A 6 -17.47 -2.55 3.10
CA ASP A 6 -16.31 -2.96 3.91
C ASP A 6 -15.16 -3.47 3.03
N TRP A 7 -15.48 -4.21 1.97
CA TRP A 7 -14.52 -4.58 0.93
C TRP A 7 -13.90 -3.35 0.25
N ALA A 8 -14.72 -2.37 -0.14
CA ALA A 8 -14.23 -1.15 -0.78
C ALA A 8 -13.32 -0.34 0.17
N VAL A 9 -13.70 -0.23 1.45
CA VAL A 9 -12.90 0.46 2.48
C VAL A 9 -11.56 -0.26 2.71
N SER A 10 -11.57 -1.59 2.78
CA SER A 10 -10.36 -2.41 2.87
C SER A 10 -9.43 -2.15 1.67
N ARG A 11 -9.97 -2.22 0.45
CA ARG A 11 -9.22 -2.01 -0.79
C ARG A 11 -8.62 -0.62 -0.88
N VAL A 12 -9.37 0.41 -0.50
CA VAL A 12 -8.89 1.79 -0.46
C VAL A 12 -7.82 1.97 0.62
N ALA A 13 -8.00 1.38 1.81
CA ALA A 13 -7.01 1.46 2.88
C ALA A 13 -5.68 0.81 2.48
N GLU A 14 -5.72 -0.38 1.87
CA GLU A 14 -4.55 -1.07 1.33
C GLU A 14 -3.88 -0.25 0.22
N SER A 15 -4.64 0.25 -0.75
CA SER A 15 -4.11 1.08 -1.84
C SER A 15 -3.43 2.35 -1.32
N ILE A 16 -4.03 3.05 -0.36
CA ILE A 16 -3.43 4.27 0.22
C ILE A 16 -2.15 3.93 1.00
N ALA A 17 -2.15 2.84 1.77
CA ALA A 17 -0.99 2.41 2.53
C ALA A 17 0.16 2.02 1.59
N GLU A 18 -0.13 1.25 0.54
CA GLU A 18 0.84 0.85 -0.49
C GLU A 18 1.44 2.08 -1.19
N GLN A 19 0.61 2.96 -1.75
CA GLN A 19 1.09 4.16 -2.45
C GLN A 19 1.96 5.03 -1.55
N ARG A 20 1.54 5.28 -0.30
CA ARG A 20 2.36 6.07 0.64
C ARG A 20 3.72 5.44 0.91
N THR A 21 3.75 4.12 1.09
CA THR A 21 4.99 3.37 1.30
C THR A 21 5.90 3.47 0.08
N LEU A 22 5.38 3.18 -1.12
CA LEU A 22 6.14 3.27 -2.36
C LEU A 22 6.65 4.69 -2.63
N TRP A 23 5.80 5.70 -2.41
CA TRP A 23 6.19 7.09 -2.55
C TRP A 23 7.32 7.44 -1.59
N SER A 24 7.30 6.96 -0.35
CA SER A 24 8.42 7.15 0.58
C SER A 24 9.69 6.44 0.09
N LEU A 25 9.56 5.23 -0.42
CA LEU A 25 10.68 4.42 -0.90
C LEU A 25 11.38 5.01 -2.13
N ARG A 26 10.71 5.86 -2.92
CA ARG A 26 11.26 6.46 -4.16
C ARG A 26 12.55 7.26 -3.97
N HIS A 27 12.86 7.67 -2.74
CA HIS A 27 14.09 8.39 -2.38
C HIS A 27 14.94 7.63 -1.35
N ALA A 28 14.51 6.44 -0.91
CA ALA A 28 15.22 5.67 0.09
C ALA A 28 16.39 4.92 -0.54
N SER A 29 17.60 5.14 -0.02
CA SER A 29 18.79 4.33 -0.34
C SER A 29 18.97 3.17 0.64
N THR A 30 18.35 3.28 1.82
CA THR A 30 18.30 2.22 2.83
C THR A 30 16.88 2.07 3.35
N ALA A 31 16.48 0.85 3.67
CA ALA A 31 15.17 0.54 4.24
C ALA A 31 15.29 -0.65 5.19
N THR A 32 14.40 -0.71 6.19
CA THR A 32 14.32 -1.86 7.09
C THR A 32 13.04 -2.63 6.81
N LEU A 33 13.16 -3.91 6.49
CA LEU A 33 12.03 -4.81 6.42
C LEU A 33 11.73 -5.30 7.84
N VAL A 34 10.59 -4.87 8.36
CA VAL A 34 10.06 -5.34 9.65
C VAL A 34 9.05 -6.45 9.36
N TYR A 35 9.25 -7.64 9.91
CA TYR A 35 8.44 -8.83 9.62
C TYR A 35 8.13 -9.62 10.91
N PRO A 36 7.08 -10.46 10.91
CA PRO A 36 6.77 -11.35 12.03
C PRO A 36 7.97 -12.24 12.38
N SER A 37 8.32 -12.38 13.67
CA SER A 37 9.44 -13.24 14.10
C SER A 37 9.23 -14.73 13.87
N ASN A 38 7.99 -15.18 13.62
CA ASN A 38 7.71 -16.55 13.21
C ASN A 38 7.97 -16.82 11.71
N LEU A 39 8.34 -15.80 10.93
CA LEU A 39 8.70 -15.92 9.52
C LEU A 39 10.23 -15.92 9.38
N SER A 40 10.79 -16.83 8.57
CA SER A 40 12.23 -16.81 8.29
C SER A 40 12.61 -15.59 7.45
N ASP A 41 13.86 -15.13 7.59
CA ASP A 41 14.41 -14.02 6.81
C ASP A 41 14.25 -14.25 5.30
N THR A 42 14.49 -15.48 4.84
CA THR A 42 14.33 -15.87 3.44
C THR A 42 12.89 -15.69 2.96
N ALA A 43 11.92 -16.19 3.71
CA ALA A 43 10.50 -16.06 3.37
C ALA A 43 10.03 -14.59 3.45
N ALA A 44 10.59 -13.80 4.38
CA ALA A 44 10.34 -12.36 4.47
C ALA A 44 10.87 -11.61 3.23
N VAL A 45 12.08 -11.95 2.78
CA VAL A 45 12.69 -11.41 1.54
C VAL A 45 11.85 -11.78 0.32
N ASP A 46 11.50 -13.05 0.16
CA ASP A 46 10.68 -13.51 -0.98
C ASP A 46 9.32 -12.80 -1.01
N ARG A 47 8.71 -12.59 0.16
CA ARG A 47 7.44 -11.87 0.28
C ARG A 47 7.59 -10.40 -0.10
N ARG A 48 8.63 -9.73 0.38
CA ARG A 48 8.97 -8.34 0.02
C ARG A 48 9.14 -8.21 -1.50
N ASP A 49 9.95 -9.08 -2.09
CA ASP A 49 10.29 -9.02 -3.51
C ASP A 49 9.06 -9.32 -4.38
N GLY A 50 8.22 -10.26 -3.97
CA GLY A 50 6.93 -10.51 -4.60
C GLY A 50 5.99 -9.30 -4.57
N ILE A 51 5.88 -8.61 -3.43
CA ILE A 51 5.06 -7.39 -3.29
C ILE A 51 5.60 -6.28 -4.18
N LEU A 52 6.90 -6.00 -4.12
CA LEU A 52 7.51 -4.91 -4.89
C LEU A 52 7.47 -5.19 -6.40
N ALA A 53 7.72 -6.43 -6.81
CA ALA A 53 7.64 -6.82 -8.22
C ALA A 53 6.21 -6.71 -8.75
N HIS A 54 5.21 -7.11 -7.96
CA HIS A 54 3.81 -6.91 -8.31
C HIS A 54 3.49 -5.41 -8.44
N ALA A 55 3.85 -4.60 -7.45
CA ALA A 55 3.62 -3.15 -7.47
C ALA A 55 4.28 -2.47 -8.68
N ARG A 56 5.54 -2.84 -9.01
CA ARG A 56 6.25 -2.34 -10.19
C ARG A 56 5.49 -2.67 -11.48
N ARG A 57 5.01 -3.90 -11.65
CA ARG A 57 4.24 -4.30 -12.83
C ARG A 57 2.89 -3.59 -12.89
N HIS A 58 2.14 -3.61 -11.79
CA HIS A 58 0.80 -3.02 -11.69
C HIS A 58 0.83 -1.52 -11.98
N HIS A 59 1.67 -0.75 -11.27
CA HIS A 59 1.74 0.69 -11.46
C HIS A 59 2.39 1.06 -12.81
N GLY A 60 3.33 0.27 -13.32
CA GLY A 60 3.89 0.48 -14.66
C GLY A 60 2.84 0.33 -15.76
N ALA A 61 1.99 -0.70 -15.69
CA ALA A 61 0.90 -0.91 -16.64
C ALA A 61 -0.11 0.23 -16.59
N TRP A 62 -0.56 0.63 -15.39
CA TRP A 62 -1.50 1.73 -15.24
C TRP A 62 -0.91 3.10 -15.59
N LEU A 63 0.39 3.31 -15.40
CA LEU A 63 1.07 4.51 -15.86
C LEU A 63 0.94 4.68 -17.39
N ILE A 64 1.11 3.59 -18.13
CA ILE A 64 0.96 3.60 -19.60
C ILE A 64 -0.50 3.89 -19.97
N VAL A 65 -1.46 3.18 -19.36
CA VAL A 65 -2.89 3.36 -19.63
C VAL A 65 -3.34 4.79 -19.32
N ASP A 66 -3.05 5.29 -18.12
CA ASP A 66 -3.43 6.65 -17.70
C ASP A 66 -2.71 7.73 -18.53
N GLY A 67 -1.51 7.45 -19.05
CA GLY A 67 -0.79 8.34 -19.97
C GLY A 67 -1.49 8.46 -21.32
N LEU A 68 -1.91 7.33 -21.90
CA LEU A 68 -2.68 7.33 -23.14
C LEU A 68 -4.04 8.04 -22.96
N LEU A 69 -4.73 7.79 -21.84
CA LEU A 69 -6.02 8.43 -21.52
C LEU A 69 -5.85 9.94 -21.28
N PHE A 70 -4.77 10.36 -20.62
CA PHE A 70 -4.45 11.78 -20.44
C PHE A 70 -4.22 12.47 -21.79
N ILE A 71 -3.44 11.88 -22.70
CA ILE A 71 -3.23 12.43 -24.05
C ILE A 71 -4.57 12.50 -24.81
N ALA A 72 -5.35 11.41 -24.79
CA ALA A 72 -6.66 11.36 -25.43
C ALA A 72 -7.63 12.41 -24.85
N SER A 73 -7.52 12.73 -23.56
CA SER A 73 -8.35 13.76 -22.93
C SER A 73 -8.09 15.17 -23.51
N GLY A 74 -6.93 15.38 -24.15
CA GLY A 74 -6.63 16.59 -24.91
C GLY A 74 -7.59 16.85 -26.07
N LEU A 75 -8.26 15.81 -26.60
CA LEU A 75 -9.31 15.97 -27.62
C LEU A 75 -10.52 16.77 -27.10
N PHE A 76 -10.72 16.83 -25.78
CA PHE A 76 -11.79 17.62 -25.14
C PHE A 76 -11.40 19.07 -24.87
N VAL A 77 -10.22 19.54 -25.29
CA VAL A 77 -9.81 20.96 -25.16
C VAL A 77 -10.74 21.91 -25.93
N LEU A 78 -11.43 21.41 -26.96
CA LEU A 78 -12.40 22.19 -27.75
C LEU A 78 -13.74 22.41 -27.04
N ILE A 79 -14.01 21.70 -25.94
CA ILE A 79 -15.23 21.89 -25.15
C ILE A 79 -14.95 23.01 -24.14
N PRO A 80 -15.65 24.15 -24.21
CA PRO A 80 -15.45 25.25 -23.27
C PRO A 80 -15.78 24.78 -21.84
N GLY A 81 -14.76 24.71 -20.98
CA GLY A 81 -14.88 24.31 -19.57
C GLY A 81 -13.58 23.72 -19.01
N PRO A 82 -13.49 23.51 -17.68
CA PRO A 82 -12.35 22.81 -17.09
C PRO A 82 -12.29 21.37 -17.60
N ASN A 83 -11.14 20.95 -18.12
CA ASN A 83 -10.94 19.57 -18.57
C ASN A 83 -10.78 18.63 -17.37
N VAL A 84 -11.90 18.29 -16.73
CA VAL A 84 -11.95 17.42 -15.52
C VAL A 84 -11.31 16.06 -15.79
N PHE A 85 -11.44 15.54 -17.02
CA PHE A 85 -10.79 14.29 -17.43
C PHE A 85 -9.27 14.42 -17.40
N ALA A 86 -8.71 15.50 -17.96
CA ALA A 86 -7.27 15.76 -17.90
C ALA A 86 -6.78 15.86 -16.45
N TYR A 87 -7.51 16.55 -15.56
CA TYR A 87 -7.13 16.62 -14.14
C TYR A 87 -7.17 15.25 -13.46
N TYR A 88 -8.22 14.46 -13.70
CA TYR A 88 -8.39 13.13 -13.13
C TYR A 88 -7.27 12.16 -13.59
N PHE A 89 -7.05 12.07 -14.90
CA PHE A 89 -6.00 11.20 -15.44
C PHE A 89 -4.60 11.72 -15.12
N GLY A 90 -4.39 13.03 -15.08
CA GLY A 90 -3.13 13.62 -14.64
C GLY A 90 -2.78 13.28 -13.20
N PHE A 91 -3.75 13.36 -12.28
CA PHE A 91 -3.56 12.94 -10.89
C PHE A 91 -3.21 11.46 -10.79
N ARG A 92 -3.96 10.59 -11.49
CA ARG A 92 -3.70 9.15 -11.50
C ARG A 92 -2.32 8.82 -12.08
N LEU A 93 -1.96 9.44 -13.20
CA LEU A 93 -0.68 9.30 -13.87
C LEU A 93 0.47 9.60 -12.91
N ILE A 94 0.42 10.73 -12.21
CA ILE A 94 1.42 11.10 -11.21
C ILE A 94 1.48 10.05 -10.08
N GLY A 95 0.32 9.62 -9.58
CA GLY A 95 0.27 8.62 -8.52
C GLY A 95 0.88 7.27 -8.92
N HIS A 96 0.58 6.79 -10.12
CA HIS A 96 1.16 5.56 -10.68
C HIS A 96 2.67 5.73 -10.95
N TYR A 97 3.10 6.89 -11.46
CA TYR A 97 4.51 7.18 -11.68
C TYR A 97 5.32 7.14 -10.38
N LEU A 98 4.86 7.82 -9.34
CA LEU A 98 5.55 7.86 -8.04
C LEU A 98 5.60 6.48 -7.39
N SER A 99 4.55 5.69 -7.52
CA SER A 99 4.47 4.33 -6.97
C SER A 99 5.38 3.36 -7.73
N TRP A 100 5.38 3.42 -9.07
CA TRP A 100 6.28 2.65 -9.92
C TRP A 100 7.75 2.97 -9.64
N ARG A 101 8.09 4.26 -9.56
CA ARG A 101 9.45 4.71 -9.22
C ARG A 101 9.85 4.23 -7.83
N GLY A 102 8.93 4.29 -6.87
CA GLY A 102 9.09 3.76 -5.53
C GLY A 102 9.45 2.27 -5.50
N ALA A 103 8.65 1.45 -6.19
CA ALA A 103 8.88 0.02 -6.30
C ALA A 103 10.22 -0.28 -6.98
N ARG A 104 10.53 0.43 -8.08
CA ARG A 104 11.82 0.29 -8.79
C ARG A 104 13.01 0.65 -7.90
N GLN A 105 12.96 1.78 -7.21
CA GLN A 105 14.01 2.21 -6.28
C GLN A 105 14.23 1.17 -5.17
N ALA A 106 13.14 0.69 -4.59
CA ALA A 106 13.15 -0.30 -3.51
C ALA A 106 13.74 -1.66 -3.94
N MET A 107 13.53 -2.07 -5.18
CA MET A 107 14.06 -3.32 -5.73
C MET A 107 15.50 -3.20 -6.22
N ASP A 108 15.79 -2.13 -6.97
CA ASP A 108 17.01 -2.07 -7.78
C ASP A 108 18.17 -1.39 -7.04
N ALA A 109 17.90 -0.53 -6.05
CA ALA A 109 18.91 0.35 -5.45
C ALA A 109 18.90 0.42 -3.92
N ALA A 110 17.77 0.14 -3.26
CA ALA A 110 17.68 0.22 -1.81
C ALA A 110 18.42 -0.95 -1.13
N ARG A 111 19.25 -0.63 -0.13
CA ARG A 111 19.86 -1.62 0.76
C ARG A 111 18.89 -1.95 1.90
N TRP A 112 18.61 -3.23 2.08
CA TRP A 112 17.66 -3.70 3.08
C TRP A 112 18.36 -4.23 4.34
N SER A 113 17.96 -3.73 5.50
CA SER A 113 18.18 -4.41 6.77
C SER A 113 16.94 -5.22 7.16
N MET A 114 17.16 -6.31 7.90
CA MET A 114 16.11 -7.21 8.35
C MET A 114 15.85 -6.99 9.84
N ARG A 115 14.58 -6.95 10.25
CA ARG A 115 14.20 -6.88 11.66
C ARG A 115 12.95 -7.74 11.94
N ALA A 116 13.16 -8.89 12.55
CA ALA A 116 12.09 -9.69 13.13
C ALA A 116 11.41 -8.92 14.28
N GLU A 117 10.08 -9.04 14.38
CA GLU A 117 9.26 -8.29 15.32
C GLU A 117 8.16 -9.18 15.94
N PRO A 118 8.32 -9.62 17.20
CA PRO A 118 7.34 -10.46 17.89
C PRO A 118 5.96 -9.82 18.02
N ALA A 119 5.87 -8.49 18.09
CA ALA A 119 4.57 -7.82 18.14
C ALA A 119 3.75 -8.04 16.85
N LEU A 120 4.40 -8.32 15.71
CA LEU A 120 3.72 -8.66 14.46
C LEU A 120 3.22 -10.12 14.44
N ASP A 121 3.87 -11.04 15.16
CA ASP A 121 3.36 -12.40 15.37
C ASP A 121 2.03 -12.34 16.13
N GLU A 122 2.02 -11.60 17.24
CA GLU A 122 0.81 -11.39 18.03
C GLU A 122 -0.29 -10.75 17.17
N LEU A 123 0.04 -9.72 16.40
CA LEU A 123 -0.91 -9.03 15.54
C LEU A 123 -1.60 -9.98 14.55
N ALA A 124 -0.86 -10.95 13.99
CA ALA A 124 -1.42 -11.95 13.08
C ALA A 124 -2.48 -12.83 13.77
N THR A 125 -2.26 -13.21 15.03
CA THR A 125 -3.23 -14.01 15.81
C THR A 125 -4.54 -13.26 16.09
N LEU A 126 -4.50 -11.92 16.11
CA LEU A 126 -5.66 -11.07 16.39
C LEU A 126 -6.61 -10.92 15.20
N ALA A 127 -6.21 -11.31 13.99
CA ALA A 127 -7.01 -11.12 12.78
C ALA A 127 -8.37 -11.87 12.86
N GLY A 128 -8.39 -13.03 13.51
CA GLY A 128 -9.61 -13.84 13.71
C GLY A 128 -10.46 -13.45 14.93
N VAL A 129 -9.95 -12.59 15.81
CA VAL A 129 -10.62 -12.20 17.07
C VAL A 129 -11.64 -11.09 16.79
N PRO A 130 -12.83 -11.07 17.43
CA PRO A 130 -13.78 -9.97 17.28
C PRO A 130 -13.17 -8.61 17.58
N ARG A 131 -13.56 -7.58 16.82
CA ARG A 131 -12.97 -6.24 16.85
C ARG A 131 -12.86 -5.65 18.25
N ASP A 132 -13.95 -5.69 19.01
CA ASP A 132 -14.00 -5.09 20.35
C ASP A 132 -13.07 -5.85 21.32
N ALA A 133 -12.96 -7.16 21.18
CA ALA A 133 -12.12 -8.02 22.01
C ALA A 133 -10.61 -7.86 21.72
N ARG A 134 -10.23 -7.45 20.50
CA ARG A 134 -8.82 -7.23 20.12
C ARG A 134 -8.35 -5.77 20.20
N ALA A 135 -9.28 -4.81 20.34
CA ALA A 135 -8.99 -3.39 20.20
C ALA A 135 -7.86 -2.89 21.12
N SER A 136 -7.88 -3.26 22.40
CA SER A 136 -6.85 -2.87 23.38
C SER A 136 -5.47 -3.42 23.03
N ARG A 137 -5.41 -4.69 22.59
CA ARG A 137 -4.15 -5.36 22.21
C ARG A 137 -3.57 -4.77 20.92
N VAL A 138 -4.40 -4.53 19.90
CA VAL A 138 -3.97 -3.86 18.67
C VAL A 138 -3.47 -2.44 18.95
N ALA A 139 -4.12 -1.70 19.85
CA ALA A 139 -3.68 -0.37 20.26
C ALA A 139 -2.33 -0.40 21.00
N ALA A 140 -2.11 -1.38 21.88
CA ALA A 140 -0.84 -1.57 22.56
C ALA A 140 0.31 -1.88 21.57
N ILE A 141 0.08 -2.78 20.62
CA ILE A 141 1.03 -3.08 19.53
C ILE A 141 1.32 -1.83 18.69
N ALA A 142 0.28 -1.07 18.33
CA ALA A 142 0.44 0.18 17.57
C ALA A 142 1.31 1.21 18.30
N ALA A 143 1.13 1.35 19.61
CA ALA A 143 1.94 2.24 20.45
C ALA A 143 3.40 1.76 20.54
N ALA A 144 3.62 0.47 20.78
CA ALA A 144 4.96 -0.12 20.86
C ALA A 144 5.75 0.05 19.55
N LEU A 145 5.09 -0.16 18.41
CA LEU A 145 5.70 -0.01 17.09
C LEU A 145 5.78 1.44 16.59
N LYS A 146 5.25 2.41 17.36
CA LYS A 146 5.11 3.82 16.94
C LYS A 146 4.37 3.99 15.61
N LEU A 147 3.36 3.16 15.39
CA LEU A 147 2.51 3.17 14.19
C LEU A 147 1.11 3.68 14.57
N PRO A 148 0.90 5.01 14.70
CA PRO A 148 -0.35 5.56 15.24
C PRO A 148 -1.59 5.24 14.41
N ARG A 149 -1.41 4.85 13.13
CA ARG A 149 -2.50 4.46 12.23
C ARG A 149 -2.67 2.95 12.09
N LEU A 150 -1.88 2.14 12.80
CA LEU A 150 -1.91 0.68 12.68
C LEU A 150 -3.27 0.12 13.09
N ALA A 151 -3.84 0.55 14.22
CA ALA A 151 -5.12 0.03 14.69
C ALA A 151 -6.25 0.30 13.68
N ALA A 152 -6.34 1.54 13.17
CA ALA A 152 -7.33 1.90 12.17
C ALA A 152 -7.11 1.18 10.83
N PHE A 153 -5.86 0.93 10.44
CA PHE A 153 -5.54 0.15 9.26
C PHE A 153 -5.94 -1.32 9.43
N PHE A 154 -5.50 -1.94 10.53
CA PHE A 154 -5.78 -3.33 10.86
C PHE A 154 -7.29 -3.61 10.94
N ASP A 155 -8.06 -2.72 11.55
CA ASP A 155 -9.53 -2.86 11.60
C ASP A 155 -10.18 -2.86 10.22
N ARG A 156 -9.62 -2.12 9.26
CA ARG A 156 -10.15 -2.03 7.89
C ARG A 156 -9.70 -3.20 7.02
N THR A 157 -8.56 -3.82 7.32
CA THR A 157 -7.95 -4.85 6.46
C THR A 157 -8.07 -6.26 7.01
N ALA A 158 -8.07 -6.44 8.34
CA ALA A 158 -8.07 -7.76 8.98
C ALA A 158 -9.46 -8.41 9.07
N VAL A 159 -10.54 -7.70 8.73
CA VAL A 159 -11.89 -8.29 8.65
C VAL A 159 -12.06 -8.90 7.26
N PRO A 160 -12.14 -10.24 7.12
CA PRO A 160 -12.54 -10.82 5.84
C PRO A 160 -13.95 -10.33 5.54
N ALA A 161 -14.23 -9.95 4.30
CA ALA A 161 -15.60 -9.97 3.81
C ALA A 161 -16.09 -11.43 3.88
N ARG A 162 -16.69 -11.82 5.01
CA ARG A 162 -17.34 -13.13 5.15
C ARG A 162 -18.67 -13.14 4.39
#